data_AF-A0A2G2CDR2-F1
#
_entry.id   AF-A0A2G2CDR2-F1
#
_cell.length_a   1.000
_cell.length_b   1.000
_cell.length_c   1.000
_cell.angle_alpha   90.00
_cell.angle_beta   90.00
_cell.angle_gamma   90.00
#
_symmetry.space_group_name_H-M   'P 1'
#
loop_
_entity.id
_entity.type
_entity.pdbx_description
1 polymer ?
#
loop_
_entity_poly.entity_id
_entity_poly.type
_entity_poly.pdbx_seq_one_letter_code
_entity_poly.pdbx_strand_id
1 'polypeptide(L)'
;MKHFFPILLICFSLNLSAQSVTCEDLMDFIETEGMYSSSVSSYTLDSSWLSKVTLYSYDMNYFVVAHIKTSEFSYASTPYIFCGIPYRNWLNFKNGSYGDTDSYGERFHKYIFNYQCDCK
;
A
#
# COMPACT_ATOMS: atom_id res chain seq x y z
N MET A 1 16.07 54.74 -33.87
CA MET A 1 16.20 53.97 -32.62
C MET A 1 15.20 52.83 -32.63
N LYS A 2 15.62 51.61 -32.94
CA LYS A 2 14.80 50.40 -32.76
C LYS A 2 15.73 49.32 -32.22
N HIS A 3 15.78 49.22 -30.89
CA HIS A 3 16.51 48.16 -30.21
C HIS A 3 15.75 46.85 -30.39
N PHE A 4 16.33 45.94 -31.17
CA PHE A 4 15.85 44.57 -31.30
C PHE A 4 16.43 43.79 -30.12
N PHE A 5 15.59 43.48 -29.13
CA PHE A 5 15.98 42.70 -27.96
C PHE A 5 15.65 41.23 -28.23
N PRO A 6 16.62 40.31 -28.25
CA PRO A 6 16.32 38.90 -28.42
C PRO A 6 15.84 38.34 -27.08
N ILE A 7 14.59 37.89 -27.03
CA ILE A 7 14.03 37.14 -25.91
C ILE A 7 14.66 35.75 -25.94
N LEU A 8 15.67 35.53 -25.09
CA LEU A 8 16.29 34.24 -24.86
C LEU A 8 15.33 33.37 -24.05
N LEU A 9 14.52 32.56 -24.75
CA LEU A 9 13.64 31.56 -24.15
C LEU A 9 14.52 30.38 -23.66
N ILE A 10 14.92 30.43 -22.40
CA ILE A 10 15.60 29.31 -21.74
C ILE A 10 14.56 28.22 -21.49
N CYS A 11 14.46 27.26 -22.41
CA CYS A 11 13.78 25.99 -22.16
C CYS A 11 14.62 25.17 -21.19
N PHE A 12 14.45 25.43 -19.90
CA PHE A 12 15.01 24.60 -18.84
C PHE A 12 14.25 23.28 -18.85
N SER A 13 14.72 22.31 -19.63
CA SER A 13 14.24 20.93 -19.58
C SER A 13 14.59 20.37 -18.21
N LEU A 14 13.62 20.43 -17.28
CA LEU A 14 13.69 19.74 -16.01
C LEU A 14 13.73 18.25 -16.30
N ASN A 15 14.92 17.66 -16.22
CA ASN A 15 15.06 16.22 -16.04
C ASN A 15 14.52 15.91 -14.65
N LEU A 16 13.21 15.68 -14.57
CA LEU A 16 12.57 15.07 -13.40
C LEU A 16 13.08 13.65 -13.32
N SER A 17 14.20 13.46 -12.64
CA SER A 17 14.61 12.15 -12.15
C SER A 17 13.54 11.71 -11.16
N ALA A 18 12.60 10.87 -11.60
CA ALA A 18 11.71 10.15 -10.71
C ALA A 18 12.57 9.26 -9.82
N GLN A 19 12.90 9.74 -8.62
CA GLN A 19 13.59 8.93 -7.63
C GLN A 19 12.65 7.78 -7.28
N SER A 20 13.11 6.55 -7.47
CA SER A 20 12.33 5.37 -7.10
C SER A 20 12.27 5.29 -5.59
N VAL A 21 11.05 5.31 -5.04
CA VAL A 21 10.79 5.16 -3.61
C VAL A 21 10.92 3.69 -3.24
N THR A 22 11.61 3.40 -2.13
CA THR A 22 11.68 2.02 -1.63
C THR A 22 10.39 1.63 -0.93
N CYS A 23 10.09 0.33 -0.87
CA CYS A 23 8.88 -0.12 -0.17
C CYS A 23 8.94 0.18 1.34
N GLU A 24 10.15 0.19 1.91
CA GLU A 24 10.40 0.54 3.31
C GLU A 24 10.10 2.02 3.55
N ASP A 25 10.67 2.93 2.75
CA ASP A 25 10.43 4.37 2.89
C ASP A 25 8.94 4.73 2.72
N LEU A 26 8.26 4.11 1.75
CA LEU A 26 6.83 4.34 1.53
C LEU A 26 5.99 3.85 2.71
N MET A 27 6.33 2.69 3.25
CA MET A 27 5.64 2.11 4.39
C MET A 27 5.84 2.96 5.64
N ASP A 28 7.07 3.36 5.94
CA ASP A 28 7.40 4.23 7.07
C ASP A 28 6.66 5.57 6.96
N PHE A 29 6.61 6.15 5.76
CA PHE A 29 5.84 7.36 5.48
C PHE A 29 4.35 7.16 5.76
N ILE A 30 3.73 6.10 5.24
CA ILE A 30 2.30 5.84 5.44
C ILE A 30 1.97 5.51 6.89
N GLU A 31 2.84 4.80 7.61
CA GLU A 31 2.64 4.51 9.04
C GLU A 31 2.79 5.75 9.92
N THR A 32 3.61 6.72 9.50
CA THR A 32 3.86 7.97 10.24
C THR A 32 2.84 9.06 9.91
N GLU A 33 2.61 9.32 8.63
CA GLU A 33 1.81 10.44 8.12
C GLU A 33 0.39 10.03 7.70
N GLY A 34 0.16 8.74 7.46
CA GLY A 34 -1.14 8.22 7.09
C GLY A 34 -2.11 8.13 8.27
N MET A 35 -3.40 8.34 8.01
CA MET A 35 -4.45 8.14 9.00
C MET A 35 -4.75 6.65 9.14
N TYR A 36 -4.41 6.08 10.30
CA TYR A 36 -4.84 4.73 10.69
C TYR A 36 -6.36 4.61 10.60
N SER A 37 -6.84 3.58 9.90
CA SER A 37 -8.28 3.33 9.72
C SER A 37 -8.75 2.10 10.49
N SER A 38 -8.14 0.94 10.27
CA SER A 38 -8.46 -0.28 11.02
C SER A 38 -7.42 -1.38 10.81
N SER A 39 -7.42 -2.40 11.66
CA SER A 39 -6.54 -3.57 11.51
C SER A 39 -7.27 -4.88 11.80
N VAL A 40 -6.72 -5.98 11.28
CA VAL A 40 -7.09 -7.36 11.60
C VAL A 40 -5.83 -8.06 12.11
N SER A 41 -5.84 -8.52 13.36
CA SER A 41 -4.69 -9.16 14.01
C SER A 41 -4.70 -10.68 13.84
N SER A 42 -3.58 -11.32 14.17
CA SER A 42 -3.39 -12.77 14.06
C SER A 42 -4.52 -13.60 14.66
N TYR A 43 -5.03 -13.21 15.83
CA TYR A 43 -6.12 -13.92 16.52
C TYR A 43 -7.39 -13.98 15.67
N THR A 44 -7.71 -12.90 14.95
CA THR A 44 -8.88 -12.85 14.06
C THR A 44 -8.58 -13.45 12.70
N LEU A 45 -7.36 -13.28 12.18
CA LEU A 45 -6.95 -13.77 10.87
C LEU A 45 -6.98 -15.30 10.76
N ASP A 46 -6.65 -16.00 11.86
CA ASP A 46 -6.50 -17.47 11.91
C ASP A 46 -5.81 -18.04 10.66
N SER A 47 -4.67 -17.40 10.30
CA SER A 47 -4.00 -17.61 9.03
C SER A 47 -2.63 -18.24 9.23
N SER A 48 -2.29 -19.23 8.40
CA SER A 48 -0.97 -19.84 8.34
C SER A 48 0.12 -18.91 7.78
N TRP A 49 -0.25 -17.76 7.19
CA TRP A 49 0.72 -16.89 6.53
C TRP A 49 0.54 -15.40 6.82
N LEU A 50 -0.63 -14.92 7.26
CA LEU A 50 -0.82 -13.54 7.70
C LEU A 50 -0.73 -13.43 9.22
N SER A 51 0.05 -12.47 9.73
CA SER A 51 0.13 -12.18 11.18
C SER A 51 -0.62 -10.89 11.55
N LYS A 52 -0.71 -9.92 10.65
CA LYS A 52 -1.44 -8.66 10.85
C LYS A 52 -1.71 -8.00 9.50
N VAL A 53 -2.87 -7.38 9.34
CA VAL A 53 -3.19 -6.56 8.17
C VAL A 53 -3.79 -5.24 8.63
N THR A 54 -3.18 -4.12 8.25
CA THR A 54 -3.58 -2.77 8.69
C THR A 54 -3.94 -1.91 7.50
N LEU A 55 -5.06 -1.19 7.59
CA LEU A 55 -5.50 -0.19 6.63
C LEU A 55 -5.13 1.21 7.11
N TYR A 56 -4.51 1.97 6.22
CA TYR A 56 -4.25 3.40 6.34
C TYR A 56 -4.95 4.15 5.21
N SER A 57 -5.20 5.44 5.43
CA SER A 57 -5.65 6.36 4.40
C SER A 57 -4.76 7.59 4.35
N TYR A 58 -4.38 8.00 3.14
CA TYR A 58 -3.58 9.20 2.90
C TYR A 58 -3.96 9.77 1.53
N ASP A 59 -4.18 11.09 1.45
CA ASP A 59 -4.58 11.79 0.22
C ASP A 59 -5.70 11.10 -0.57
N MET A 60 -6.81 10.76 0.11
CA MET A 60 -7.97 10.04 -0.45
C MET A 60 -7.67 8.64 -1.04
N ASN A 61 -6.46 8.13 -0.86
CA ASN A 61 -6.05 6.79 -1.24
C ASN A 61 -5.97 5.88 -0.01
N TYR A 62 -6.16 4.58 -0.23
CA TYR A 62 -6.04 3.57 0.82
C TYR A 62 -4.82 2.68 0.59
N PHE A 63 -4.14 2.40 1.69
CA PHE A 63 -2.93 1.60 1.75
C PHE A 63 -3.13 0.47 2.75
N VAL A 64 -2.65 -0.71 2.42
CA VAL A 64 -2.60 -1.83 3.36
C VAL A 64 -1.16 -2.19 3.64
N VAL A 65 -0.81 -2.25 4.92
CA VAL A 65 0.43 -2.87 5.39
C VAL A 65 0.08 -4.24 5.95
N ALA A 66 0.58 -5.30 5.30
CA ALA A 66 0.36 -6.68 5.70
C ALA A 66 1.67 -7.31 6.19
N HIS A 67 1.64 -7.88 7.37
CA HIS A 67 2.74 -8.66 7.92
C HIS A 67 2.55 -10.12 7.54
N ILE A 68 3.48 -10.64 6.75
CA ILE A 68 3.48 -12.02 6.26
C ILE A 68 4.47 -12.83 7.10
N LYS A 69 4.01 -13.94 7.69
CA LYS A 69 4.83 -14.85 8.49
C LYS A 69 5.90 -15.52 7.63
N THR A 70 7.09 -15.73 8.19
CA THR A 70 8.16 -16.45 7.48
C THR A 70 7.91 -17.96 7.38
N SER A 71 7.07 -18.49 8.28
CA SER A 71 6.50 -19.84 8.22
C SER A 71 5.25 -19.90 9.12
N GLU A 72 4.43 -20.93 8.99
CA GLU A 72 3.18 -21.08 9.76
C GLU A 72 3.35 -20.93 11.27
N PHE A 73 4.44 -21.51 11.80
CA PHE A 73 4.76 -21.52 13.24
C PHE A 73 5.67 -20.36 13.66
N SER A 74 6.04 -19.47 12.74
CA SER A 74 6.95 -18.37 13.01
C SER A 74 6.25 -17.22 13.74
N TYR A 75 6.90 -16.69 14.76
CA TYR A 75 6.55 -15.40 15.36
C TYR A 75 7.14 -14.22 14.56
N ALA A 76 8.08 -14.48 13.66
CA ALA A 76 8.66 -13.48 12.78
C ALA A 76 7.78 -13.29 11.54
N SER A 77 7.62 -12.03 11.14
CA SER A 77 6.90 -11.65 9.93
C SER A 77 7.56 -10.48 9.24
N THR A 78 7.48 -10.45 7.91
CA THR A 78 7.98 -9.39 7.05
C THR A 78 6.80 -8.52 6.61
N PRO A 79 6.87 -7.19 6.77
CA PRO A 79 5.82 -6.30 6.33
C PRO A 79 5.91 -6.03 4.82
N TYR A 80 4.75 -5.90 4.18
CA TYR A 80 4.58 -5.57 2.76
C TYR A 80 3.49 -4.52 2.61
N ILE A 81 3.69 -3.58 1.70
CA ILE A 81 2.73 -2.51 1.42
C ILE A 81 1.99 -2.73 0.10
N PHE A 82 0.69 -2.42 0.14
CA PHE A 82 -0.26 -2.54 -0.96
C PHE A 82 -0.96 -1.18 -1.14
N CYS A 83 -1.05 -0.69 -2.38
CA CYS A 83 -1.37 0.69 -2.73
C CYS A 83 -2.67 0.80 -3.53
N GLY A 84 -3.40 1.90 -3.38
CA GLY A 84 -4.54 2.23 -4.25
C GLY A 84 -5.71 1.26 -4.11
N ILE A 85 -5.91 0.72 -2.91
CA ILE A 85 -6.91 -0.32 -2.66
C ILE A 85 -8.31 0.32 -2.61
N PRO A 86 -9.27 -0.12 -3.44
CA PRO A 86 -10.64 0.34 -3.30
C PRO A 86 -11.17 -0.01 -1.91
N TYR A 87 -11.83 0.93 -1.22
CA TYR A 87 -12.36 0.67 0.12
C TYR A 87 -13.29 -0.56 0.19
N ARG A 88 -14.03 -0.83 -0.89
CA ARG A 88 -14.85 -2.03 -1.02
C ARG A 88 -14.03 -3.33 -0.95
N ASN A 89 -12.83 -3.36 -1.52
CA ASN A 89 -11.95 -4.52 -1.46
C ASN A 89 -11.45 -4.75 -0.03
N TRP A 90 -11.13 -3.67 0.70
CA TRP A 90 -10.84 -3.76 2.12
C TRP A 90 -12.01 -4.35 2.92
N LEU A 91 -13.23 -3.84 2.69
CA LEU A 91 -14.42 -4.36 3.37
C LEU A 91 -14.66 -5.84 3.05
N ASN A 92 -14.50 -6.24 1.80
CA ASN A 92 -14.63 -7.64 1.39
C ASN A 92 -13.56 -8.52 2.03
N PHE A 93 -12.31 -8.04 2.13
CA PHE A 93 -11.26 -8.75 2.87
C PHE A 93 -11.61 -8.93 4.35
N LYS A 94 -12.01 -7.84 5.01
CA LYS A 94 -12.23 -7.79 6.46
C LYS A 94 -13.48 -8.57 6.88
N ASN A 95 -14.58 -8.42 6.15
CA ASN A 95 -15.89 -8.92 6.57
C ASN A 95 -16.40 -10.10 5.73
N GLY A 96 -15.74 -10.42 4.61
CA GLY A 96 -16.28 -11.31 3.59
C GLY A 96 -17.36 -10.66 2.73
N SER A 97 -17.67 -11.29 1.61
CA SER A 97 -18.86 -10.98 0.81
C SER A 97 -20.08 -11.82 1.24
N TYR A 98 -21.27 -11.54 0.70
CA TYR A 98 -22.47 -12.34 1.00
C TYR A 98 -22.26 -13.81 0.58
N GLY A 99 -22.41 -14.75 1.52
CA GLY A 99 -22.20 -16.18 1.29
C GLY A 99 -20.72 -16.60 1.19
N ASP A 100 -19.79 -15.71 1.55
CA ASP A 100 -18.36 -15.96 1.49
C ASP A 100 -17.90 -16.85 2.65
N THR A 101 -17.35 -18.02 2.32
CA THR A 101 -16.76 -18.97 3.27
C THR A 101 -15.24 -19.00 3.19
N ASP A 102 -14.64 -18.11 2.38
CA ASP A 102 -13.20 -18.05 2.16
C ASP A 102 -12.50 -17.71 3.49
N SER A 103 -11.31 -18.25 3.69
CA SER A 103 -10.40 -17.85 4.77
C SER A 103 -9.91 -16.40 4.56
N TYR A 104 -9.37 -15.78 5.61
CA TYR A 104 -8.73 -14.46 5.45
C TYR A 104 -7.57 -14.48 4.44
N GLY A 105 -6.84 -15.59 4.36
CA GLY A 105 -5.76 -15.76 3.39
C GLY A 105 -6.25 -15.73 1.94
N GLU A 106 -7.35 -16.45 1.66
CA GLU A 106 -7.98 -16.47 0.33
C GLU A 106 -8.57 -15.10 -0.02
N ARG A 107 -9.27 -14.46 0.92
CA ARG A 107 -9.79 -13.11 0.72
C ARG A 107 -8.69 -12.07 0.50
N PHE A 108 -7.56 -12.20 1.20
CA PHE A 108 -6.41 -11.32 1.00
C PHE A 108 -5.86 -11.45 -0.42
N HIS A 109 -5.64 -12.68 -0.89
CA HIS A 109 -5.22 -12.94 -2.28
C HIS A 109 -6.19 -12.34 -3.30
N LYS A 110 -7.49 -12.51 -3.06
CA LYS A 110 -8.55 -12.07 -3.98
C LYS A 110 -8.71 -10.55 -4.05
N TYR A 111 -8.65 -9.86 -2.91
CA TYR A 111 -9.04 -8.45 -2.83
C TYR A 111 -7.87 -7.48 -2.64
N ILE A 112 -6.73 -7.94 -2.11
CA ILE A 112 -5.61 -7.06 -1.69
C ILE A 112 -4.31 -7.38 -2.45
N PHE A 113 -3.97 -8.66 -2.65
CA PHE A 113 -2.63 -9.07 -3.09
C PHE A 113 -2.18 -8.44 -4.43
N ASN A 114 -3.09 -8.28 -5.39
CA ASN A 114 -2.79 -7.67 -6.69
C ASN A 114 -2.54 -6.15 -6.63
N TYR A 115 -2.68 -5.54 -5.46
CA TYR A 115 -2.41 -4.12 -5.22
C TYR A 115 -1.01 -3.89 -4.66
N GLN A 116 -0.09 -4.87 -4.73
CA GLN A 116 1.28 -4.69 -4.25
C GLN A 116 1.89 -3.45 -4.91
N CYS A 117 2.46 -2.55 -4.11
CA CYS A 117 3.02 -1.30 -4.61
C CYS A 117 4.21 -1.56 -5.54
N ASP A 118 4.33 -0.75 -6.59
CA ASP A 118 5.50 -0.75 -7.49
C ASP A 118 6.63 0.11 -6.88
N CYS A 119 7.25 -0.42 -5.84
CA CYS A 119 8.39 0.17 -5.13
C CYS A 119 9.63 -0.72 -5.28
N LYS A 120 10.81 -0.12 -5.16
CA LYS A 120 12.10 -0.80 -5.43
C LYS A 120 12.81 -1.29 -4.18
#